data_AF-A0A314LFX3-F1
#
_entry.id   AF-A0A314LFX3-F1
#
_cell.length_a   1.000
_cell.length_b   1.000
_cell.length_c   1.000
_cell.angle_alpha   90.00
_cell.angle_beta   90.00
_cell.angle_gamma   90.00
#
_symmetry.space_group_name_H-M   'P 1'
#
loop_
_entity.id
_entity.type
_entity.pdbx_description
1 polymer ?
#
loop_
_entity_poly.entity_id
_entity_poly.type
_entity_poly.pdbx_seq_one_letter_code
_entity_poly.pdbx_strand_id
1 'polypeptide(L)'
;MPYGQLEVYVANARGLDDTNWLTDMNPYVVVTCRTEEKKSSTASGEGSDPEWNESFLFTVTRGCDELHIKLMDENTFQDDDFLGEATISLEEVFREGEVGSTSYQLYKDDEECGSIRLGLTFTPEERDECDEDY
;
A
#
# COMPACT_ATOMS: atom_id res chain seq x y z
N MET A 1 21.54 -8.25 -1.63
CA MET A 1 20.22 -7.98 -1.02
C MET A 1 19.93 -6.51 -1.27
N PRO A 2 18.75 -6.17 -1.82
CA PRO A 2 18.45 -4.81 -2.23
C PRO A 2 18.44 -3.89 -1.00
N TYR A 3 19.03 -2.71 -1.18
CA TYR A 3 18.98 -1.59 -0.24
C TYR A 3 18.70 -0.36 -1.10
N GLY A 4 17.81 0.52 -0.65
CA GLY A 4 17.43 1.69 -1.43
C GLY A 4 16.06 2.23 -1.04
N GLN A 5 15.45 2.98 -1.94
CA GLN A 5 14.14 3.57 -1.75
C GLN A 5 13.08 2.87 -2.60
N LEU A 6 11.96 2.53 -1.96
CA LEU A 6 10.76 2.05 -2.63
C LEU A 6 9.71 3.15 -2.61
N GLU A 7 9.29 3.57 -3.79
CA GLU A 7 8.12 4.40 -3.98
C GLU A 7 6.90 3.52 -4.22
N VAL A 8 5.86 3.72 -3.43
CA VAL A 8 4.56 3.06 -3.56
C VAL A 8 3.54 4.11 -3.94
N TYR A 9 3.06 4.06 -5.18
CA TYR A 9 1.99 4.91 -5.68
C TYR A 9 0.65 4.23 -5.53
N VAL A 10 -0.23 4.79 -4.69
CA VAL A 10 -1.59 4.33 -4.45
C VAL A 10 -2.54 5.15 -5.32
N ALA A 11 -3.10 4.52 -6.37
CA ALA A 11 -3.97 5.20 -7.30
C ALA A 11 -5.42 5.26 -6.77
N ASN A 12 -6.12 4.12 -6.82
CA ASN A 12 -7.51 3.98 -6.43
C ASN A 12 -7.83 2.55 -6.01
N ALA A 13 -8.98 2.35 -5.37
CA ALA A 13 -9.58 1.05 -5.18
C ALA A 13 -10.94 1.00 -5.86
N ARG A 14 -11.40 -0.21 -6.18
CA ARG A 14 -12.66 -0.44 -6.88
C ARG A 14 -13.36 -1.69 -6.38
N GLY A 15 -14.69 -1.60 -6.38
CA GLY A 15 -15.56 -2.72 -6.00
C GLY A 15 -15.32 -3.17 -4.57
N LEU A 16 -15.05 -2.23 -3.66
CA LEU A 16 -14.97 -2.52 -2.24
C LEU A 16 -16.34 -3.00 -1.77
N ASP A 17 -16.38 -4.12 -1.03
CA ASP A 17 -17.64 -4.62 -0.49
C ASP A 17 -18.26 -3.58 0.43
N ASP A 18 -19.39 -3.06 -0.03
CA ASP A 18 -20.14 -2.00 0.62
C ASP A 18 -20.84 -2.60 1.85
N THR A 19 -20.13 -2.69 2.97
CA THR A 19 -20.72 -3.15 4.24
C THR A 19 -21.79 -2.18 4.73
N ASN A 20 -21.91 -0.97 4.17
CA ASN A 20 -22.77 0.06 4.72
C ASN A 20 -23.32 1.05 3.69
N TRP A 21 -24.25 0.57 2.85
CA TRP A 21 -25.04 1.36 1.86
C TRP A 21 -25.75 2.64 2.37
N LEU A 22 -25.67 2.94 3.67
CA LEU A 22 -26.35 4.03 4.36
C LEU A 22 -25.41 5.07 5.02
N THR A 23 -24.09 4.86 5.01
CA THR A 23 -23.13 5.73 5.71
C THR A 23 -22.06 6.23 4.75
N ASP A 24 -21.62 7.49 4.91
CA ASP A 24 -20.50 8.05 4.14
C ASP A 24 -19.24 7.20 4.37
N MET A 25 -18.86 6.43 3.34
CA MET A 25 -17.64 5.64 3.35
C MET A 25 -16.43 6.58 3.27
N ASN A 26 -15.51 6.41 4.19
CA ASN A 26 -14.28 7.20 4.37
C ASN A 26 -13.06 6.26 4.33
N PRO A 27 -12.81 5.58 3.21
CA PRO A 27 -11.74 4.61 3.13
C PRO A 27 -10.36 5.29 3.12
N TYR A 28 -9.40 4.67 3.80
CA TYR A 28 -7.99 5.01 3.78
C TYR A 28 -7.14 3.76 3.63
N VAL A 29 -5.94 3.93 3.09
CA VAL A 29 -4.97 2.85 2.86
C VAL A 29 -3.85 2.97 3.87
N VAL A 30 -3.52 1.86 4.51
CA VAL A 30 -2.32 1.69 5.32
C VAL A 30 -1.36 0.82 4.54
N VAL A 31 -0.20 1.38 4.25
CA VAL A 31 0.89 0.69 3.56
C VAL A 31 1.97 0.38 4.58
N THR A 32 2.26 -0.90 4.76
CA THR A 32 3.25 -1.39 5.72
C THR A 32 4.36 -2.12 4.98
N CYS A 33 5.57 -1.58 5.10
CA CYS A 33 6.79 -2.20 4.60
C CYS A 33 7.68 -2.53 5.80
N ARG A 34 7.72 -3.81 6.19
CA ARG A 34 8.49 -4.31 7.32
C ARG A 34 8.12 -3.65 8.66
N THR A 35 8.85 -2.59 9.07
CA THR A 35 8.62 -1.84 10.31
C THR A 35 8.09 -0.43 10.07
N GLU A 36 8.10 0.04 8.81
CA GLU A 36 7.56 1.34 8.45
C GLU A 36 6.10 1.17 8.03
N GLU A 37 5.22 1.96 8.64
CA GLU A 37 3.81 2.04 8.32
C GLU A 37 3.47 3.48 7.92
N LYS A 38 2.73 3.65 6.82
CA LYS A 38 2.26 4.95 6.34
C LYS A 38 0.79 4.84 5.98
N LYS A 39 0.00 5.81 6.45
CA LYS A 39 -1.42 5.94 6.18
C LYS A 39 -1.66 7.02 5.13
N SER A 40 -2.57 6.75 4.19
CA SER A 40 -3.05 7.71 3.20
C SER A 40 -4.03 8.71 3.80
N SER A 41 -4.35 9.72 3.01
CA SER A 41 -5.50 10.58 3.28
C SER A 41 -6.80 9.76 3.21
N THR A 42 -7.82 10.23 3.93
CA THR A 42 -9.15 9.62 3.91
C THR A 42 -9.91 10.09 2.66
N ALA A 43 -10.38 9.14 1.84
CA ALA A 43 -11.13 9.41 0.62
C ALA A 43 -12.63 9.63 0.92
N SER A 44 -12.95 10.77 1.51
CA SER A 44 -14.32 11.07 1.96
C SER A 44 -15.28 11.35 0.80
N GLY A 45 -16.39 10.61 0.76
CA GLY A 45 -17.51 10.87 -0.17
C GLY A 45 -17.33 10.28 -1.57
N GLU A 46 -16.33 9.42 -1.76
CA GLU A 46 -16.10 8.72 -3.04
C GLU A 46 -16.78 7.34 -3.12
N GLY A 47 -17.31 6.85 -2.00
CA GLY A 47 -18.05 5.59 -1.94
C GLY A 47 -17.16 4.35 -2.15
N SER A 48 -17.65 3.38 -2.93
CA SER A 48 -17.01 2.08 -3.14
C SER A 48 -15.82 2.10 -4.14
N ASP A 49 -15.55 3.26 -4.76
CA ASP A 49 -14.47 3.47 -5.73
C ASP A 49 -13.56 4.67 -5.36
N PRO A 50 -12.90 4.66 -4.19
CA PRO A 50 -12.09 5.78 -3.70
C PRO A 50 -10.79 5.98 -4.50
N GLU A 51 -10.35 7.24 -4.64
CA GLU A 51 -9.14 7.64 -5.35
C GLU A 51 -8.20 8.47 -4.46
N TRP A 52 -7.03 7.93 -4.14
CA TRP A 52 -6.03 8.64 -3.32
C TRP A 52 -5.03 9.41 -4.19
N ASN A 53 -4.52 8.78 -5.25
CA ASN A 53 -3.44 9.32 -6.09
C ASN A 53 -2.22 9.79 -5.26
N GLU A 54 -1.89 9.06 -4.20
CA GLU A 54 -0.83 9.40 -3.24
C GLU A 54 0.39 8.49 -3.40
N SER A 55 1.59 9.04 -3.20
CA SER A 55 2.85 8.30 -3.27
C SER A 55 3.54 8.28 -1.90
N PHE A 56 4.01 7.10 -1.49
CA PHE A 56 4.71 6.87 -0.24
C PHE A 56 6.12 6.38 -0.51
N LEU A 57 7.11 6.97 0.18
CA LEU A 57 8.50 6.53 0.10
C LEU A 57 8.84 5.69 1.34
N PHE A 58 9.39 4.50 1.11
CA PHE A 58 9.84 3.55 2.13
C PHE A 58 11.33 3.24 1.96
N THR A 59 12.02 3.01 3.07
CA THR A 59 13.42 2.60 3.05
C THR A 59 13.49 1.07 2.98
N VAL A 60 13.93 0.55 1.84
CA VAL A 60 14.15 -0.88 1.67
C VAL A 60 15.42 -1.28 2.39
N THR A 61 15.24 -2.11 3.41
CA THR A 61 16.32 -2.68 4.21
C THR A 61 16.30 -4.20 4.09
N ARG A 62 17.30 -4.86 4.67
CA ARG A 62 17.39 -6.32 4.65
C ARG A 62 16.13 -6.96 5.27
N GLY A 63 15.41 -7.78 4.49
CA GLY A 63 14.18 -8.45 4.90
C GLY A 63 12.89 -7.72 4.53
N CYS A 64 12.96 -6.64 3.75
CA CYS A 64 11.79 -6.03 3.10
C CYS A 64 11.51 -6.78 1.79
N ASP A 65 10.87 -7.94 1.86
CA ASP A 65 10.58 -8.78 0.68
C ASP A 65 9.11 -8.67 0.24
N GLU A 66 8.23 -8.17 1.12
CA GLU A 66 6.80 -8.01 0.89
C GLU A 66 6.28 -6.65 1.39
N LEU A 67 5.22 -6.18 0.74
CA LEU A 67 4.48 -4.97 1.07
C LEU A 67 3.05 -5.37 1.46
N HIS A 68 2.64 -5.01 2.66
CA HIS A 68 1.27 -5.22 3.11
C HIS A 68 0.46 -3.95 2.90
N ILE A 69 -0.70 -4.13 2.30
CA ILE A 69 -1.66 -3.08 2.01
C ILE A 69 -2.93 -3.41 2.77
N LYS A 70 -3.40 -2.48 3.59
CA LYS A 70 -4.63 -2.65 4.37
C LYS A 70 -5.57 -1.49 4.06
N LEU A 71 -6.81 -1.79 3.70
CA LEU A 71 -7.87 -0.79 3.58
C LEU A 71 -8.74 -0.80 4.82
N MET A 72 -9.01 0.39 5.33
CA MET A 72 -9.81 0.64 6.51
C MET A 72 -10.80 1.76 6.22
N ASP A 73 -11.99 1.70 6.80
CA ASP A 73 -13.01 2.75 6.76
C ASP A 73 -12.93 3.57 8.05
N GLU A 74 -12.59 4.86 7.93
CA GLU A 74 -12.47 5.76 9.08
C GLU A 74 -13.85 6.12 9.64
N ASN A 75 -14.14 5.65 10.85
CA ASN A 75 -15.41 5.93 11.51
C ASN A 75 -15.21 6.90 12.68
N THR A 76 -15.88 8.06 12.62
CA THR A 76 -15.70 9.12 13.64
C THR A 76 -16.16 8.72 15.05
N PHE A 77 -17.05 7.72 15.18
CA PHE A 77 -17.72 7.36 16.44
C PHE A 77 -17.56 5.89 16.86
N GLN A 78 -16.89 5.06 16.05
CA GLN A 78 -16.68 3.62 16.31
C GLN A 78 -15.26 3.23 15.91
N ASP A 79 -14.84 2.00 16.23
CA ASP A 79 -13.61 1.43 15.66
C ASP A 79 -13.69 1.42 14.13
N ASP A 80 -12.54 1.66 13.49
CA ASP A 80 -12.44 1.67 12.03
C ASP A 80 -12.75 0.28 11.47
N ASP A 81 -13.51 0.25 10.37
CA ASP A 81 -13.99 -0.99 9.76
C ASP A 81 -12.92 -1.53 8.81
N PHE A 82 -12.60 -2.82 8.90
CA PHE A 82 -11.64 -3.43 7.99
C PHE A 82 -12.33 -3.76 6.66
N LEU A 83 -11.82 -3.21 5.56
CA LEU A 83 -12.40 -3.37 4.22
C LEU A 83 -11.70 -4.46 3.40
N GLY A 84 -10.43 -4.70 3.65
CA GLY A 84 -9.67 -5.76 2.99
C GLY A 84 -8.17 -5.50 3.00
N GLU A 85 -7.39 -6.53 2.68
CA GLU A 85 -5.94 -6.45 2.61
C GLU A 85 -5.37 -7.12 1.36
N ALA A 86 -4.17 -6.72 0.97
CA ALA A 86 -3.38 -7.36 -0.07
C ALA A 86 -1.92 -7.42 0.36
N THR A 87 -1.26 -8.53 0.03
CA THR A 87 0.19 -8.70 0.24
C THR A 87 0.87 -8.80 -1.12
N ILE A 88 1.86 -7.95 -1.36
CA ILE A 88 2.52 -7.80 -2.65
C ILE A 88 3.99 -8.14 -2.50
N SER A 89 4.49 -9.07 -3.32
CA SER A 89 5.92 -9.39 -3.34
C SER A 89 6.72 -8.28 -4.00
N LEU A 90 7.78 -7.83 -3.33
CA LEU A 90 8.70 -6.82 -3.86
C LEU A 90 9.78 -7.44 -4.76
N GLU A 91 9.84 -8.77 -4.89
CA GLU A 91 10.83 -9.44 -5.73
C GLU A 91 10.79 -8.97 -7.19
N GLU A 92 9.59 -8.73 -7.72
CA GLU A 92 9.41 -8.27 -9.10
C GLU A 92 9.96 -6.85 -9.30
N VAL A 93 9.60 -5.91 -8.41
CA VAL A 93 10.11 -4.52 -8.48
C VAL A 93 11.61 -4.45 -8.20
N PHE A 94 12.17 -5.33 -7.37
CA PHE A 94 13.62 -5.40 -7.18
C PHE A 94 14.37 -5.93 -8.40
N ARG A 95 13.71 -6.76 -9.22
CA ARG A 95 14.30 -7.32 -10.44
C ARG A 95 14.16 -6.37 -11.63
N GLU A 96 13.00 -5.74 -11.78
CA GLU A 96 12.66 -4.91 -12.95
C GLU A 96 12.90 -3.42 -12.72
N GLY A 97 13.05 -2.98 -11.46
CA GLY A 97 13.24 -1.59 -11.06
C GLY A 97 11.91 -0.83 -10.95
N GLU A 98 10.93 -1.14 -11.80
CA GLU A 98 9.59 -0.57 -11.75
C GLU A 98 8.54 -1.64 -12.06
N VAL A 99 7.40 -1.53 -11.36
CA VAL A 99 6.16 -2.24 -11.66
C VAL A 99 5.11 -1.17 -11.87
N GLY A 100 4.65 -1.03 -13.12
CA GLY A 100 3.61 -0.07 -13.48
C GLY A 100 2.30 -0.31 -12.71
N SER A 101 1.38 0.66 -12.79
CA SER A 101 0.12 0.65 -12.02
C SER A 101 -0.75 -0.58 -12.31
N THR A 102 -0.63 -1.58 -11.44
CA THR A 102 -1.25 -2.91 -11.52
C THR A 102 -2.37 -3.03 -10.49
N SER A 103 -3.39 -3.82 -10.81
CA SER A 103 -4.51 -4.10 -9.91
C SER A 103 -4.20 -5.35 -9.09
N TYR A 104 -4.36 -5.23 -7.76
CA TYR A 104 -4.20 -6.29 -6.78
C TYR A 104 -5.55 -6.57 -6.13
N GLN A 105 -5.90 -7.85 -5.98
CA GLN A 105 -7.12 -8.26 -5.31
C GLN A 105 -6.99 -8.05 -3.80
N LEU A 106 -8.05 -7.50 -3.20
CA LEU A 106 -8.18 -7.36 -1.76
C LEU A 106 -8.96 -8.53 -1.20
N TYR A 107 -8.55 -9.03 -0.05
CA TYR A 107 -9.20 -10.12 0.64
C TYR A 107 -9.62 -9.70 2.04
N LYS A 108 -10.80 -10.15 2.47
CA LYS A 108 -11.31 -10.02 3.83
C LYS A 108 -11.89 -11.38 4.24
N ASP A 109 -11.35 -11.97 5.31
CA ASP A 109 -11.77 -13.30 5.78
C ASP A 109 -11.80 -14.39 4.67
N ASP A 110 -10.78 -14.39 3.78
CA ASP A 110 -10.65 -15.31 2.62
C ASP A 110 -11.64 -15.05 1.47
N GLU A 111 -12.46 -13.99 1.55
CA GLU A 111 -13.37 -13.56 0.48
C GLU A 111 -12.78 -12.35 -0.28
N GLU A 112 -12.94 -12.35 -1.61
CA GLU A 112 -12.50 -11.23 -2.45
C GLU A 112 -13.41 -10.02 -2.21
N CYS A 113 -12.86 -8.96 -1.61
CA CYS A 113 -13.61 -7.75 -1.24
C CYS A 113 -13.23 -6.51 -2.04
N GLY A 114 -12.79 -6.73 -3.28
CA GLY A 114 -12.49 -5.68 -4.25
C GLY A 114 -11.07 -5.72 -4.77
N SER A 115 -10.62 -4.60 -5.32
CA SER A 115 -9.27 -4.50 -5.87
C SER A 115 -8.67 -3.12 -5.64
N ILE A 116 -7.36 -3.05 -5.46
CA ILE A 116 -6.59 -1.82 -5.34
C ILE A 116 -5.60 -1.70 -6.48
N ARG A 117 -5.43 -0.50 -7.03
CA ARG A 117 -4.46 -0.20 -8.08
C ARG A 117 -3.24 0.52 -7.51
N LEU A 118 -2.08 -0.10 -7.67
CA LEU A 118 -0.81 0.36 -7.10
C LEU A 118 0.31 0.32 -8.14
N GLY A 119 1.22 1.29 -8.10
CA GLY A 119 2.50 1.27 -8.81
C GLY A 119 3.65 1.18 -7.81
N LEU A 120 4.72 0.48 -8.18
CA LEU A 120 5.91 0.31 -7.35
C LEU A 120 7.15 0.73 -8.14
N THR A 121 8.01 1.55 -7.55
CA THR A 121 9.28 1.94 -8.15
C THR A 121 10.39 1.74 -7.14
N PHE A 122 11.38 0.91 -7.46
CA PHE A 122 12.54 0.68 -6.61
C PHE A 122 13.78 1.36 -7.16
N THR A 123 14.36 2.25 -6.36
CA THR A 123 15.64 2.90 -6.65
C THR A 123 16.69 2.33 -5.71
N PRO A 124 17.63 1.49 -6.20
CA PRO A 124 18.72 0.99 -5.36
C PRO A 124 19.63 2.13 -4.92
N GLU A 125 20.00 2.15 -3.64
CA GLU A 125 21.09 3.00 -3.15
C GLU A 125 22.38 2.18 -3.13
N GLU A 126 23.40 2.68 -3.83
CA GLU A 126 24.76 2.21 -3.65
C GLU A 126 25.21 2.61 -2.25
N ARG A 127 25.52 1.64 -1.38
CA ARG A 127 26.29 1.95 -0.19
C ARG A 127 27.71 2.25 -0.67
N ASP A 128 28.07 3.53 -0.71
CA ASP A 128 29.48 3.91 -0.73
C ASP A 128 30.14 3.28 0.51
N GLU A 129 30.96 2.25 0.30
CA GLU A 129 31.94 1.79 1.28
C GLU A 129 33.00 2.90 1.41
N CYS A 130 32.66 3.99 2.09
CA CYS A 130 33.59 5.03 2.51
C CYS A 130 33.51 5.19 4.02
N ASP A 131 34.06 4.22 4.75
CA ASP A 131 34.67 4.42 6.07
C ASP A 131 35.55 3.20 6.41
N GLU A 132 36.48 2.87 5.50
CA GLU A 132 37.76 2.27 5.89
C GLU A 132 38.80 3.40 5.92
N ASP A 133 38.92 4.11 7.04
CA ASP A 133 40.18 4.77 7.42
C ASP A 133 40.16 5.10 8.92
N TYR A 134 40.64 4.17 9.75
CA TYR A 134 41.72 4.35 10.74
C TYR A 134 41.91 3.15 11.68
#